data_AF-A0A6M8SSK1-F1
#
_entry.id   AF-A0A6M8SSK1-F1
#
_cell.length_a   1.000
_cell.length_b   1.000
_cell.length_c   1.000
_cell.angle_alpha   90.00
_cell.angle_beta   90.00
_cell.angle_gamma   90.00
#
_symmetry.space_group_name_H-M   'P 1'
#
loop_
_entity.id
_entity.type
_entity.pdbx_description
1 polymer ?
#
loop_
_entity_poly.entity_id
_entity_poly.type
_entity_poly.pdbx_seq_one_letter_code
_entity_poly.pdbx_strand_id
1 'polypeptide(L)' 'MSKTASLTSGLVAKKGQAAPAVVQHDALETKPQVLDYYKALTVKLDRERYEALKNAGIKLDKKSQEIFVEALDSWLKQIA' A
#
# COMPACT_ATOMS: atom_id res chain seq x y z
N MET A 1 -34.14 -14.37 -24.45
CA MET A 1 -33.04 -13.49 -24.87
C MET A 1 -33.38 -12.06 -24.44
N SER A 2 -32.52 -11.49 -23.58
CA SER A 2 -32.36 -10.07 -23.25
C SER A 2 -33.55 -9.28 -22.66
N LYS A 3 -33.66 -9.25 -21.32
CA LYS A 3 -34.38 -8.17 -20.60
C LYS A 3 -33.40 -7.02 -20.35
N THR A 4 -33.49 -5.96 -21.14
CA THR A 4 -32.82 -4.68 -20.85
C THR A 4 -33.56 -3.99 -19.70
N ALA A 5 -32.87 -3.72 -18.60
CA ALA A 5 -33.44 -2.95 -17.49
C ALA A 5 -33.46 -1.46 -17.89
N SER A 6 -34.66 -0.89 -17.99
CA SER A 6 -34.84 0.55 -18.24
C SER A 6 -34.44 1.34 -17.00
N LEU A 7 -33.42 2.18 -17.12
CA LEU A 7 -33.01 3.12 -16.08
C LEU A 7 -34.15 4.14 -15.88
N THR A 8 -34.70 4.20 -14.67
CA THR A 8 -35.76 5.16 -14.35
C THR A 8 -35.21 6.58 -14.31
N SER A 9 -36.01 7.57 -14.73
CA SER A 9 -35.61 8.97 -14.91
C SER A 9 -35.03 9.67 -13.68
N GLY A 10 -35.11 9.04 -12.49
CA GLY A 10 -34.47 9.53 -11.26
C GLY A 10 -32.97 9.26 -11.16
N LEU A 11 -32.41 8.36 -12.00
CA LEU A 11 -30.97 8.03 -12.00
C LEU A 11 -30.15 8.86 -13.01
N VAL A 12 -30.79 9.70 -13.82
CA VAL A 12 -30.10 10.58 -14.77
C VAL A 12 -29.73 11.88 -14.06
N ALA A 13 -28.61 11.88 -13.35
CA ALA A 13 -28.01 13.11 -12.87
C ALA A 13 -27.62 13.99 -14.07
N LYS A 14 -28.17 15.21 -14.16
CA LYS A 14 -27.78 16.18 -15.20
C LYS A 14 -26.31 16.52 -15.02
N LYS A 15 -25.51 16.35 -16.08
CA LYS A 15 -24.07 16.65 -16.11
C LYS A 15 -23.83 18.06 -15.52
N GLY A 16 -23.15 18.13 -14.37
CA GLY A 16 -22.83 19.38 -13.66
C GLY A 16 -23.45 19.57 -12.27
N GLN A 17 -24.26 18.64 -11.76
CA GLN A 17 -24.90 18.74 -10.44
C GLN A 17 -24.16 18.03 -9.28
N ALA A 18 -22.94 17.51 -9.50
CA ALA A 18 -22.17 16.91 -8.41
C ALA A 18 -21.49 18.02 -7.58
N ALA A 19 -22.00 18.30 -6.39
CA ALA A 19 -21.33 19.15 -5.42
C ALA A 19 -20.09 18.42 -4.84
N PRO A 20 -18.94 19.10 -4.66
CA PRO A 20 -17.76 18.49 -4.05
C PRO A 20 -18.04 18.16 -2.58
N ALA A 21 -17.57 17.00 -2.13
CA ALA A 21 -17.62 16.64 -0.73
C ALA A 21 -16.76 17.62 0.08
N VAL A 22 -17.37 18.33 1.03
CA VAL A 22 -16.66 19.20 1.97
C VAL A 22 -15.88 18.31 2.93
N VAL A 23 -14.55 18.38 2.86
CA VAL A 23 -13.67 17.74 3.84
C VAL A 23 -13.67 18.61 5.08
N GLN A 24 -14.45 18.22 6.11
CA GLN A 24 -14.27 18.74 7.46
C GLN A 24 -12.98 18.15 8.02
N HIS A 25 -11.96 19.00 8.17
CA HIS A 25 -10.76 18.66 8.92
C HIS A 25 -11.06 18.86 10.41
N ASP A 26 -11.45 17.80 11.11
CA ASP A 26 -11.40 17.79 12.57
C ASP A 26 -9.94 17.87 13.01
N ALA A 27 -9.61 18.94 13.74
CA ALA A 27 -8.31 19.15 14.33
C ALA A 27 -8.07 18.12 15.44
N LEU A 28 -7.36 17.04 15.12
CA LEU A 28 -6.92 16.05 16.10
C LEU A 28 -5.68 16.56 16.86
N GLU A 29 -5.95 16.94 18.10
CA GLU A 29 -5.09 16.94 19.29
C GLU A 29 -3.67 16.37 19.12
N THR A 30 -2.66 17.23 19.27
CA THR A 30 -1.23 16.89 19.21
C THR A 30 -0.79 16.22 20.51
N LYS A 31 -0.93 14.90 20.60
CA LYS A 31 -0.24 14.11 21.62
C LYS A 31 1.27 14.06 21.28
N PRO A 32 2.20 14.30 22.23
CA PRO A 32 3.62 14.19 21.94
C PRO A 32 3.96 12.71 21.69
N GLN A 33 4.07 12.34 20.42
CA GLN A 33 4.58 11.05 20.00
C GLN A 33 6.10 11.13 20.09
N VAL A 34 6.71 10.31 20.95
CA VAL A 34 8.13 9.98 20.80
C VAL A 34 8.21 9.29 19.44
N LEU A 35 8.67 10.04 18.43
CA LEU A 35 8.73 9.59 17.05
C LEU A 35 9.76 8.48 16.97
N ASP A 36 9.29 7.24 17.05
CA ASP A 36 9.95 6.05 16.51
C ASP A 36 10.05 6.25 15.00
N TYR A 37 10.95 7.13 14.58
CA TYR A 37 11.04 7.65 13.22
C TYR A 37 11.65 6.59 12.32
N TYR A 38 10.80 5.72 11.79
CA TYR A 38 11.19 4.78 10.75
C TYR A 38 11.05 5.45 9.38
N LYS A 39 12.15 5.47 8.62
CA LYS A 39 12.17 5.97 7.24
C LYS A 39 12.25 4.78 6.29
N ALA A 40 11.28 4.69 5.38
CA ALA A 40 11.31 3.68 4.32
C ALA A 40 12.56 3.87 3.45
N LEU A 41 13.29 2.78 3.24
CA LEU A 41 14.46 2.71 2.38
C LEU A 41 14.09 1.99 1.09
N THR A 42 14.34 2.61 -0.05
CA THR A 42 14.27 1.93 -1.35
C THR A 42 15.66 1.44 -1.74
N VAL A 43 15.77 0.15 -2.05
CA VAL A 43 17.04 -0.48 -2.46
C VAL A 43 17.00 -0.77 -3.96
N LYS A 44 18.12 -0.54 -4.64
CA LYS A 44 18.30 -0.93 -6.05
C LYS A 44 18.84 -2.35 -6.08
N LEU A 45 18.07 -3.26 -6.68
CA LEU A 45 18.49 -4.64 -6.95
C LEU A 45 18.68 -4.79 -8.45
N ASP A 46 19.65 -5.61 -8.85
CA ASP A 46 19.67 -6.12 -10.23
C ASP A 46 18.47 -7.03 -10.47
N ARG A 47 18.20 -7.28 -11.76
CA ARG A 47 17.05 -8.07 -12.20
C ARG A 47 17.04 -9.46 -11.59
N GLU A 48 18.17 -10.16 -11.61
CA GLU A 48 18.26 -11.55 -11.15
C GLU A 48 17.94 -11.66 -9.67
N ARG A 49 18.51 -10.77 -8.84
CA ARG A 49 18.24 -10.73 -7.40
C ARG A 49 16.80 -10.34 -7.10
N TYR A 50 16.23 -9.39 -7.83
CA TYR A 50 14.83 -9.01 -7.67
C TYR A 50 13.89 -10.18 -7.97
N GLU A 51 14.10 -10.88 -9.08
CA GLU A 51 13.29 -12.04 -9.48
C GLU A 51 13.43 -13.19 -8.48
N ALA A 52 14.65 -13.46 -8.01
CA ALA A 52 14.89 -14.44 -6.95
C ALA A 52 14.13 -14.11 -5.66
N LEU A 53 14.17 -12.84 -5.21
CA LEU A 53 13.46 -12.38 -4.02
C LEU A 53 11.93 -12.50 -4.18
N LYS A 54 11.40 -12.16 -5.35
CA LYS A 54 9.97 -12.31 -5.65
C LYS A 54 9.54 -13.77 -5.65
N ASN A 55 10.31 -14.64 -6.27
CA ASN A 55 10.03 -16.07 -6.32
C ASN A 55 10.14 -16.72 -4.94
N ALA A 56 11.12 -16.31 -4.13
CA ALA A 56 11.24 -16.76 -2.74
C ALA A 56 10.02 -16.35 -1.91
N GLY A 57 9.51 -15.12 -2.08
CA GLY A 57 8.29 -14.66 -1.43
C GLY A 57 7.07 -15.53 -1.73
N ILE A 58 6.90 -15.93 -3.00
CA ILE A 58 5.81 -16.82 -3.41
C ILE A 58 5.96 -18.22 -2.79
N LYS A 59 7.18 -18.77 -2.80
CA LYS A 59 7.44 -20.13 -2.29
C LYS A 59 7.30 -20.25 -0.78
N LEU A 60 7.67 -19.20 -0.05
CA LEU A 60 7.68 -19.17 1.42
C LEU A 60 6.41 -18.56 2.01
N ASP A 61 5.48 -18.10 1.16
CA ASP A 61 4.32 -17.30 1.56
C ASP A 61 4.69 -16.11 2.47
N LYS A 62 5.78 -15.41 2.09
CA LYS A 62 6.33 -14.26 2.82
C LYS A 62 6.40 -13.02 1.93
N LYS A 63 6.31 -11.84 2.55
CA LYS A 63 6.56 -10.58 1.84
C LYS A 63 8.06 -10.42 1.59
N SER A 64 8.41 -9.80 0.45
CA SER A 64 9.80 -9.47 0.13
C SER A 64 10.46 -8.61 1.21
N GLN A 65 9.70 -7.75 1.89
CA GLN A 65 10.18 -6.96 3.02
C GLN A 65 10.62 -7.83 4.20
N GLU A 66 9.83 -8.85 4.56
CA GLU A 66 10.13 -9.74 5.69
C GLU A 66 11.39 -10.56 5.40
N ILE A 67 11.48 -11.11 4.18
CA ILE A 67 12.68 -11.84 3.73
C ILE A 67 13.91 -10.93 3.77
N PHE A 68 13.77 -9.67 3.33
CA PHE A 68 14.88 -8.71 3.32
C PHE A 68 15.34 -8.35 4.74
N VAL A 69 14.40 -8.13 5.66
CA VAL A 69 14.71 -7.84 7.07
C VAL A 69 15.36 -9.04 7.75
N GLU A 70 14.83 -10.25 7.58
CA GLU A 70 15.43 -11.48 8.14
C GLU A 70 16.86 -11.71 7.63
N ALA A 71 17.10 -11.46 6.33
CA ALA A 71 18.43 -11.56 5.74
C ALA A 71 19.39 -10.50 6.29
N LEU A 72 18.93 -9.26 6.46
CA LEU A 72 19.71 -8.17 7.03
C LEU A 72 20.08 -8.45 8.49
N ASP A 73 19.12 -8.90 9.30
CA ASP A 73 19.35 -9.29 10.69
C ASP A 73 20.37 -10.42 10.80
N SER A 74 20.26 -11.43 9.92
CA SER A 74 21.20 -12.55 9.88
C SER A 74 22.62 -12.11 9.50
N TRP A 75 22.74 -11.15 8.57
CA TRP A 75 24.02 -10.58 8.17
C TRP A 75 24.64 -9.72 9.26
N LEU A 76 23.85 -8.88 9.94
CA LEU A 76 24.33 -8.05 11.05
C LEU A 76 24.83 -8.88 12.23
N LYS A 77 24.14 -9.99 12.55
CA LYS A 77 24.58 -10.96 13.58
C LYS A 77 25.93 -11.62 13.29
N GLN A 78 26.35 -11.68 12.02
CA GLN A 78 27.64 -12.24 11.64
C GLN A 78 28.79 -11.23 11.78
N ILE A 79 28.47 -9.94 11.79
CA ILE A 79 29.45 -8.85 11.81
C ILE A 79 29.62 -8.24 13.20
N ALA A 80 28.60 -8.36 14.05
CA ALA A 80 28.66 -7.98 15.47
C ALA A 80 29.46 -9.01 16.28
#